data_AF-A0A644Z9H2-F1
#
_entry.id   AF-A0A644Z9H2-F1
#
_cell.length_a   1.000
_cell.length_b   1.000
_cell.length_c   1.000
_cell.angle_alpha   90.00
_cell.angle_beta   90.00
_cell.angle_gamma   90.00
#
_symmetry.space_group_name_H-M   'P 1'
#
loop_
_entity.id
_entity.type
_entity.pdbx_description
1 polymer ?
#
loop_
_entity_poly.entity_id
_entity_poly.type
_entity_poly.pdbx_seq_one_letter_code
_entity_poly.pdbx_strand_id
1 'polypeptide(L)' 'MSEKSAHQISGADVAWADLILVMDREYKTRIAERFRGLALPRIESLDIPDDYGFMDEELVKRIEEGMNHYFQLMQQA' A
#
# COMPACT_ATOMS: atom_id res chain seq x y z
N MET A 1 -1.72 0.93 -12.35
CA MET A 1 -1.50 -0.51 -12.08
C MET A 1 -0.77 -1.06 -13.28
N SER A 2 0.51 -1.42 -13.15
CA SER A 2 1.35 -1.80 -14.29
C SER A 2 1.00 -3.21 -14.78
N GLU A 3 0.91 -3.39 -16.09
CA GLU A 3 0.79 -4.71 -16.74
C GLU A 3 2.02 -5.58 -16.53
N LYS A 4 3.15 -4.99 -16.10
CA LYS A 4 4.41 -5.69 -15.84
C LYS A 4 4.54 -6.25 -14.42
N SER A 5 3.53 -6.04 -13.58
CA SER A 5 3.56 -6.54 -12.19
C SER A 5 3.40 -8.06 -12.21
N ALA A 6 4.26 -8.79 -11.47
CA ALA A 6 4.16 -10.24 -11.36
C ALA A 6 2.81 -10.70 -10.78
N HIS A 7 2.23 -9.88 -9.89
CA HIS A 7 0.87 -10.02 -9.40
C HIS A 7 0.14 -8.69 -9.55
N GLN A 8 -1.05 -8.71 -10.11
CA GLN A 8 -1.93 -7.55 -10.12
C GLN A 8 -2.93 -7.69 -8.97
N ILE A 9 -3.11 -6.60 -8.22
CA ILE A 9 -4.13 -6.55 -7.17
C ILE A 9 -5.50 -6.95 -7.74
N SER A 10 -6.18 -7.82 -7.01
CA SER A 10 -7.48 -8.38 -7.34
C SER A 10 -8.52 -8.01 -6.27
N GLY A 11 -9.81 -8.23 -6.58
CA GLY A 11 -10.86 -8.03 -5.59
C GLY A 11 -10.76 -8.97 -4.39
N ALA A 12 -10.17 -10.16 -4.57
CA ALA A 12 -9.92 -11.10 -3.47
C ALA A 12 -8.85 -10.57 -2.50
N ASP A 13 -7.78 -9.96 -3.01
CA ASP A 13 -6.75 -9.32 -2.18
C ASP A 13 -7.36 -8.20 -1.34
N VAL A 14 -8.21 -7.36 -1.95
CA VAL A 14 -8.89 -6.24 -1.29
C VAL A 14 -9.86 -6.73 -0.22
N ALA A 15 -10.64 -7.78 -0.51
CA ALA A 15 -11.60 -8.34 0.44
C ALA A 15 -10.95 -9.09 1.61
N TRP A 16 -9.73 -9.60 1.41
CA TRP A 16 -8.98 -10.33 2.44
C TRP A 16 -8.21 -9.40 3.37
N ALA A 17 -7.69 -8.28 2.87
CA ALA A 17 -6.80 -7.41 3.63
C ALA A 17 -7.55 -6.61 4.72
N ASP A 18 -6.94 -6.49 5.90
CA ASP A 18 -7.37 -5.52 6.93
C ASP A 18 -6.82 -4.11 6.64
N LEU A 19 -5.61 -4.06 6.06
CA LEU A 19 -4.87 -2.84 5.74
C LEU A 19 -4.11 -3.01 4.42
N ILE A 20 -4.17 -2.00 3.56
CA ILE A 20 -3.36 -1.90 2.34
C ILE A 20 -2.45 -0.68 2.47
N LEU A 21 -1.14 -0.90 2.43
CA LEU A 21 -0.14 0.17 2.36
C LEU A 21 0.30 0.36 0.92
N VAL A 22 0.34 1.62 0.46
CA VAL A 22 0.82 2.00 -0.87
C VAL A 22 1.95 3.00 -0.76
N MET A 23 2.84 3.04 -1.77
CA MET A 23 3.98 3.95 -1.78
C MET A 23 3.52 5.41 -1.85
N ASP A 24 2.64 5.73 -2.80
CA ASP A 24 2.10 7.08 -3.01
C ASP A 24 0.57 7.13 -2.98
N ARG A 25 0.05 8.36 -2.94
CA ARG A 25 -1.39 8.64 -2.89
C ARG A 25 -2.12 8.32 -4.19
N GLU A 26 -1.42 8.33 -5.33
CA GLU A 26 -2.03 8.00 -6.61
C GLU A 26 -2.47 6.53 -6.64
N TYR A 27 -1.66 5.63 -6.08
CA TYR A 27 -2.05 4.22 -5.93
C TYR A 27 -3.28 4.05 -5.03
N LYS A 28 -3.40 4.81 -3.93
CA LYS A 28 -4.59 4.79 -3.06
C LYS A 28 -5.85 5.14 -3.85
N THR A 29 -5.81 6.24 -4.61
CA THR A 29 -6.94 6.66 -5.46
C THR A 29 -7.27 5.60 -6.51
N ARG A 30 -6.26 5.08 -7.22
CA ARG A 30 -6.45 4.05 -8.25
C ARG A 30 -7.09 2.76 -7.71
N ILE A 31 -6.71 2.32 -6.50
CA ILE A 31 -7.31 1.13 -5.86
C ILE A 31 -8.76 1.44 -5.50
N ALA A 32 -9.03 2.57 -4.86
CA ALA A 32 -10.37 2.96 -4.44
C ALA A 32 -11.33 3.07 -5.64
N GLU A 33 -10.88 3.64 -6.76
CA GLU A 33 -11.68 3.74 -7.98
C GLU A 33 -11.93 2.38 -8.63
N ARG A 34 -10.87 1.55 -8.77
CA ARG A 34 -10.96 0.23 -9.41
C ARG A 34 -11.87 -0.72 -8.65
N PHE A 35 -11.88 -0.65 -7.33
CA PHE A 35 -12.63 -1.56 -6.46
C PHE A 35 -13.78 -0.90 -5.72
N ARG A 36 -14.28 0.25 -6.20
CA ARG A 36 -15.38 1.02 -5.60
C ARG A 36 -16.68 0.24 -5.29
N GLY A 37 -16.85 -0.95 -5.88
CA GLY A 37 -17.99 -1.84 -5.63
C GLY A 37 -17.78 -2.84 -4.48
N LEU A 38 -16.61 -2.85 -3.85
CA LEU A 38 -16.28 -3.69 -2.71
C LEU A 38 -16.23 -2.86 -1.43
N ALA A 39 -16.40 -3.52 -0.28
CA ALA A 39 -16.02 -2.93 0.99
C ALA A 39 -14.49 -2.78 1.01
N LEU A 40 -14.01 -1.53 0.94
CA LEU A 40 -12.59 -1.27 0.91
C LEU A 40 -12.03 -1.34 2.34
N PRO A 41 -10.88 -2.01 2.54
CA PRO A 41 -10.19 -1.96 3.81
C PRO A 41 -9.57 -0.58 4.05
N ARG A 42 -8.90 -0.40 5.17
CA ARG A 42 -8.10 0.80 5.37
C ARG A 42 -6.98 0.82 4.33
N ILE A 43 -6.86 1.91 3.56
CA ILE A 43 -5.79 2.09 2.57
C ILE A 43 -4.99 3.32 2.97
N GLU A 44 -3.68 3.19 3.17
CA GLU A 44 -2.82 4.29 3.59
C GLU A 44 -1.57 4.40 2.73
N SER A 45 -1.16 5.65 2.48
CA SER A 45 0.08 5.93 1.75
C SER A 45 1.23 6.10 2.73
N LEU A 46 2.39 5.60 2.35
CA LEU A 46 3.65 5.84 3.04
C LEU A 46 4.30 7.17 2.60
N ASP A 47 3.74 7.85 1.60
CA ASP A 47 4.29 9.07 0.98
C ASP A 47 5.77 8.89 0.55
N ILE A 48 6.09 7.71 0.00
CA ILE A 48 7.42 7.34 -0.51
C ILE A 48 7.45 7.51 -2.04
N PRO A 49 8.35 8.33 -2.61
CA PRO A 49 8.50 8.51 -4.05
C PRO A 49 9.14 7.28 -4.74
N ASP A 50 8.95 7.17 -6.06
CA ASP A 50 9.48 6.09 -6.91
C ASP A 50 10.83 6.47 -7.57
N ASP A 51 11.74 7.05 -6.78
CA ASP A 51 13.07 7.52 -7.22
C ASP A 51 14.24 6.71 -6.61
N TYR A 52 13.93 5.57 -6.02
CA TYR A 52 14.91 4.69 -5.37
C TYR A 52 15.38 3.56 -6.29
N GLY A 53 16.65 3.19 -6.14
CA GLY A 53 17.22 2.02 -6.79
C GLY A 53 16.72 0.70 -6.16
N PHE A 54 16.99 -0.41 -6.86
CA PHE A 54 16.77 -1.73 -6.28
C PHE A 54 17.57 -1.90 -4.99
N MET A 55 16.87 -2.21 -3.89
CA MET A 55 17.46 -2.42 -2.56
C MET A 55 18.21 -1.20 -1.98
N ASP A 56 17.80 0.01 -2.33
CA ASP A 56 18.31 1.23 -1.71
C ASP A 56 18.06 1.20 -0.18
N GLU A 57 19.09 1.48 0.62
CA GLU A 57 19.01 1.41 2.08
C GLU A 57 18.04 2.43 2.67
N GLU A 58 17.94 3.63 2.07
CA GLU A 58 17.01 4.67 2.53
C GLU A 58 15.55 4.28 2.23
N LEU A 59 15.31 3.61 1.10
CA LEU A 59 13.98 3.06 0.79
C LEU A 59 13.56 2.03 1.84
N VAL A 60 14.44 1.08 2.15
CA VAL A 60 14.17 0.03 3.15
C VAL A 60 13.82 0.67 4.48
N LYS A 61 14.64 1.62 4.94
CA LYS A 61 14.42 2.33 6.20
C LYS A 61 13.08 3.06 6.23
N ARG A 62 12.71 3.77 5.16
CA ARG A 62 11.42 4.48 5.08
C ARG A 62 10.22 3.54 5.13
N ILE A 63 10.32 2.40 4.45
CA ILE A 63 9.28 1.36 4.50
C ILE A 63 9.14 0.83 5.93
N GLU A 64 10.24 0.50 6.60
CA GLU A 64 10.23 0.03 7.99
C GLU A 64 9.61 1.06 8.96
N GLU A 65 10.00 2.32 8.85
CA GLU A 65 9.44 3.41 9.67
C GLU A 65 7.94 3.58 9.45
N GLY A 66 7.50 3.58 8.18
CA GLY A 66 6.08 3.66 7.83
C GLY A 66 5.28 2.46 8.32
N MET A 67 5.80 1.24 8.13
CA MET A 67 5.16 0.02 8.61
C MET A 67 5.02 0.01 10.14
N ASN A 68 6.05 0.40 10.87
CA ASN A 68 6.02 0.47 12.33
C ASN A 68 4.94 1.43 12.84
N HIS A 69 4.79 2.60 12.19
CA HIS A 69 3.74 3.55 12.52
C HIS A 69 2.35 2.93 12.43
N TYR A 70 2.02 2.27 11.32
CA TYR A 70 0.70 1.68 11.12
C TYR A 70 0.48 0.42 11.95
N PHE A 71 1.52 -0.38 12.18
CA PHE A 71 1.43 -1.56 13.05
C PHE A 71 1.07 -1.17 14.49
N GLN A 72 1.67 -0.11 15.03
CA GLN A 72 1.34 0.41 16.35
C GLN A 72 -0.10 0.91 16.44
N LEU A 73 -0.60 1.60 15.40
CA LEU A 73 -1.99 2.04 15.33
C LEU A 73 -2.98 0.87 15.31
N MET A 74 -2.63 -0.23 14.64
CA MET A 74 -3.47 -1.43 14.55
C MET A 74 -3.56 -2.20 15.89
N GLN A 75 -2.56 -2.12 16.76
CA GLN A 75 -2.59 -2.79 18.06
C GLN A 75 -3.39 -2.04 19.14
N GLN A 76 -3.81 -0.81 18.86
CA GLN A 76 -4.53 0.05 19.80
C GLN A 76 -6.03 0.16 19.50
N ALA A 77 -6.52 -0.51 18.45
CA ALA A 77 -7.91 -0.51 17.99
C ALA A 77 -8.57 -1.87 18.27
#